data_AF-A0AAV8SNU3-F1
#
_entry.id   AF-A0AAV8SNU3-F1
#
_cell.length_a   1.000
_cell.length_b   1.000
_cell.length_c   1.000
_cell.angle_alpha   90.00
_cell.angle_beta   90.00
_cell.angle_gamma   90.00
#
_symmetry.space_group_name_H-M   'P 1'
#
loop_
_entity.id
_entity.type
_entity.pdbx_description
1 polymer ?
#
loop_
_entity_poly.entity_id
_entity_poly.type
_entity_poly.pdbx_seq_one_letter_code
_entity_poly.pdbx_strand_id
1 'polypeptide(L)'
;MEIDKAIRESDDKRLKTKYKNAIYVIQRALALYSIEEVAFSFNGGKDSTVLLHLLRAGYHLHKGEQSCSNGGLATFPIRTIYFESSSAFPEINSFTYDTASSYGLELDIIHTDFKSGLESLLKANPIRAIFLGVRIGDPTAVGQEQFSPSSPGWPPFMRVNPILDWSYRDVWAFILTCKVNYCSLYDQGYTSIGSIHDTVPNSQLCINDSSKCRENFKPAYLLSDGRLERAGRVKKSSPPITRHNPLVDQDSIGSQGNCMPTASVIAVGDEILSGTVEDHLGPSLCRKLCLIGWSVSQIAVVRNDIDSVAEEVEQRISTNDMVFIYGGVGPLHCDITLAGVAKAFGVRLAPDEEFEEYLRLIIGEHCTGDRNEMALLPEGITELLHHDKLPVPLIQCRNVVILSSTTNAELDKEWGCLTELTNSCGPLAIMEPLVSKYFKTYLSDVQVAQPLSKLCFEFPDLNIACYRESRHGPLIITIEGKEQQRIETAAMALSKKFHPGAFSDIN
;
A
#
# COMPACT_ATOMS: atom_id res chain seq x y z
N MET A 1 21.87 27.51 -16.46
CA MET A 1 22.44 26.84 -15.26
C MET A 1 22.59 25.33 -15.53
N GLU A 2 23.64 24.68 -15.01
CA GLU A 2 24.08 23.31 -15.34
C GLU A 2 23.01 22.21 -15.14
N ILE A 3 22.27 22.25 -14.04
CA ILE A 3 21.21 21.27 -13.73
C ILE A 3 20.11 21.28 -14.80
N ASP A 4 19.60 22.47 -15.14
CA ASP A 4 18.54 22.62 -16.14
C ASP A 4 18.97 22.09 -17.51
N LYS A 5 20.23 22.31 -17.87
CA LYS A 5 20.82 21.78 -19.10
C LYS A 5 20.90 20.24 -19.06
N ALA A 6 21.45 19.67 -17.99
CA ALA A 6 21.58 18.22 -17.84
C ALA A 6 20.23 17.48 -17.93
N ILE A 7 19.19 18.03 -17.30
CA ILE A 7 17.84 17.44 -17.37
C ILE A 7 17.23 17.58 -18.77
N ARG A 8 17.41 18.70 -19.46
CA ARG A 8 16.92 18.88 -20.84
C ARG A 8 17.58 17.90 -21.82
N GLU A 9 18.86 17.63 -21.63
CA GLU A 9 19.66 16.71 -22.45
C GLU A 9 19.44 15.23 -22.10
N SER A 10 18.85 14.92 -20.93
CA SER A 10 18.55 13.53 -20.52
C SER A 10 17.44 12.89 -21.37
N ASP A 11 17.57 11.62 -21.71
CA ASP A 11 16.49 10.87 -22.40
C ASP A 11 15.37 10.41 -21.44
N ASP A 12 15.54 10.60 -20.13
CA ASP A 12 14.54 10.20 -19.13
C ASP A 12 13.34 11.17 -19.10
N LYS A 13 12.26 10.78 -19.78
CA LYS A 13 10.98 11.51 -19.82
C LYS A 13 10.35 11.69 -18.43
N ARG A 14 10.48 10.70 -17.54
CA ARG A 14 9.91 10.75 -16.18
C ARG A 14 10.65 11.79 -15.36
N LEU A 15 11.98 11.75 -15.37
CA LEU A 15 12.82 12.71 -14.66
C LEU A 15 12.57 14.15 -15.16
N LYS A 16 12.45 14.35 -16.48
CA LYS A 16 12.08 15.66 -17.08
C LYS A 16 10.75 16.19 -16.52
N THR A 17 9.76 15.32 -16.36
CA THR A 17 8.43 15.68 -15.86
C THR A 17 8.48 16.02 -14.36
N LYS A 18 9.13 15.18 -13.55
CA LYS A 18 9.37 15.41 -12.12
C LYS A 18 10.11 16.72 -11.86
N TYR A 19 11.15 16.99 -12.65
CA TYR A 19 11.89 18.25 -12.62
C TYR A 19 10.99 19.45 -12.91
N LYS A 20 10.23 19.44 -14.02
CA LYS A 20 9.33 20.55 -14.37
C LYS A 20 8.31 20.85 -13.27
N ASN A 21 7.72 19.81 -12.68
CA ASN A 21 6.76 19.95 -11.60
C ASN A 21 7.40 20.57 -10.35
N ALA A 22 8.60 20.12 -9.97
CA ALA A 22 9.32 20.69 -8.84
C ALA A 22 9.69 22.17 -9.07
N ILE A 23 10.17 22.51 -10.28
CA ILE A 23 10.47 23.90 -10.66
C ILE A 23 9.22 24.77 -10.59
N TYR A 24 8.07 24.27 -11.08
CA TYR A 24 6.80 24.98 -11.00
C TYR A 24 6.40 25.28 -9.54
N VAL A 25 6.51 24.30 -8.63
CA VAL A 25 6.23 24.52 -7.19
C VAL A 25 7.16 25.58 -6.61
N ILE A 26 8.45 25.55 -6.94
CA ILE A 26 9.43 26.53 -6.48
C ILE A 26 9.09 27.93 -7.01
N GLN A 27 8.83 28.08 -8.30
CA GLN A 27 8.45 29.36 -8.91
C GLN A 27 7.17 29.92 -8.31
N ARG A 28 6.18 29.06 -8.01
CA ARG A 28 4.95 29.48 -7.32
C ARG A 28 5.22 29.99 -5.92
N ALA A 29 6.07 29.31 -5.15
CA ALA A 29 6.45 29.78 -3.82
C ALA A 29 7.18 31.13 -3.89
N LEU A 30 8.12 31.29 -4.82
CA LEU A 30 8.84 32.55 -5.03
C LEU A 30 7.96 33.69 -5.58
N ALA A 31 6.83 33.37 -6.22
CA ALA A 31 5.83 34.36 -6.61
C ALA A 31 4.93 34.81 -5.44
N LEU A 32 4.79 33.98 -4.39
CA LEU A 32 3.94 34.24 -3.23
C LEU A 32 4.69 34.88 -2.06
N TYR A 33 5.99 34.63 -1.95
CA TYR A 33 6.84 35.04 -0.84
C TYR A 33 8.11 35.70 -1.36
N SER A 34 8.54 36.80 -0.74
CA SER A 34 9.83 37.42 -1.08
C SER A 34 11.01 36.53 -0.67
N ILE A 35 12.21 36.86 -1.14
CA ILE A 35 13.41 36.08 -0.82
C ILE A 35 13.73 36.10 0.68
N GLU A 36 13.42 37.19 1.38
CA GLU A 36 13.58 37.29 2.82
C GLU A 36 12.52 36.50 3.61
N GLU A 37 11.36 36.22 2.99
CA GLU A 37 10.25 35.46 3.60
C GLU A 37 10.39 33.95 3.41
N VAL A 38 11.34 33.48 2.60
CA VAL A 38 11.58 32.05 2.35
C VAL A 38 12.86 31.55 3.02
N ALA A 39 12.80 30.33 3.53
CA ALA A 39 13.98 29.60 4.00
C ALA A 39 14.01 28.19 3.41
N PHE A 40 15.17 27.55 3.47
CA PHE A 40 15.39 26.20 3.00
C PHE A 40 15.96 25.34 4.13
N SER A 41 15.32 24.21 4.44
CA SER A 41 15.86 23.27 5.43
C SER A 41 16.80 22.27 4.75
N PHE A 42 18.08 22.30 5.12
CA PHE A 42 19.12 21.44 4.58
C PHE A 42 19.71 20.55 5.67
N ASN A 43 19.90 19.27 5.38
CA ASN A 43 20.45 18.30 6.34
C ASN A 43 21.56 17.41 5.75
N GLY A 44 22.06 17.72 4.55
CA GLY A 44 23.07 16.93 3.85
C GLY A 44 22.59 15.60 3.27
N GLY A 45 21.38 15.15 3.61
CA GLY A 45 20.78 13.95 3.03
C GLY A 45 20.52 14.09 1.53
N LYS A 46 20.34 12.97 0.82
CA LYS A 46 20.09 12.93 -0.62
C LYS A 46 18.91 13.82 -1.04
N ASP A 47 17.81 13.80 -0.29
CA ASP A 47 16.56 14.48 -0.64
C ASP A 47 16.70 16.01 -0.53
N SER A 48 17.31 16.49 0.56
CA SER A 48 17.58 17.92 0.73
C SER A 48 18.68 18.42 -0.22
N THR A 49 19.63 17.56 -0.59
CA THR A 49 20.65 17.86 -1.62
C THR A 49 20.01 18.05 -2.99
N VAL A 50 19.10 17.16 -3.40
CA VAL A 50 18.30 17.34 -4.63
C VAL A 50 17.53 18.65 -4.58
N LEU A 51 16.85 18.93 -3.47
CA LEU A 51 16.09 20.16 -3.30
C LEU A 51 16.96 21.43 -3.39
N LEU A 52 18.17 21.44 -2.84
CA LEU A 52 19.11 22.56 -2.98
C LEU A 52 19.37 22.86 -4.47
N HIS A 53 19.67 21.83 -5.26
CA HIS A 53 19.94 21.99 -6.69
C HIS A 53 18.71 22.43 -7.48
N LEU A 54 17.52 21.92 -7.12
CA LEU A 54 16.25 22.37 -7.69
C LEU A 54 15.94 23.83 -7.32
N LEU A 55 16.22 24.27 -6.10
CA LEU A 55 16.02 25.66 -5.68
C LEU A 55 16.94 26.62 -6.42
N ARG A 56 18.21 26.26 -6.60
CA ARG A 56 19.15 27.03 -7.44
C ARG A 56 18.65 27.16 -8.88
N ALA A 57 18.05 26.09 -9.41
CA ALA A 57 17.44 26.05 -10.72
C ALA A 57 16.19 26.92 -10.85
N GLY A 58 15.22 26.70 -9.96
CA GLY A 58 13.96 27.44 -9.95
C GLY A 58 14.20 28.92 -9.73
N TYR A 59 15.12 29.30 -8.84
CA TYR A 59 15.49 30.69 -8.61
C TYR A 59 16.12 31.35 -9.84
N HIS A 60 17.05 30.67 -10.52
CA HIS A 60 17.67 31.18 -11.74
C HIS A 60 16.64 31.39 -12.86
N LEU A 61 15.71 30.45 -13.03
CA LEU A 61 14.63 30.55 -14.02
C LEU A 61 13.64 31.66 -13.67
N HIS A 62 13.23 31.77 -12.41
CA HIS A 62 12.32 32.82 -11.93
C HIS A 62 12.92 34.23 -12.11
N LYS A 63 14.22 34.40 -11.85
CA LYS A 63 14.90 35.68 -12.11
C LYS A 63 15.05 35.99 -13.60
N GLY A 64 15.33 34.98 -14.43
CA GLY A 64 15.40 35.14 -15.88
C GLY A 64 14.07 35.62 -16.48
N GLU A 65 12.94 35.22 -15.91
CA GLU A 65 11.60 35.70 -16.29
C GLU A 65 11.35 37.16 -15.84
N GLN A 66 12.01 37.63 -14.78
CA GLN A 66 11.82 38.97 -14.20
C GLN A 66 12.86 40.02 -14.62
N SER A 67 13.98 39.66 -15.27
CA SER A 67 15.06 40.61 -15.58
C SER A 67 15.85 40.27 -16.85
N CYS A 68 15.85 41.20 -17.81
CA CYS A 68 16.74 41.23 -18.98
C CYS A 68 18.11 41.87 -18.64
N SER A 69 18.80 41.41 -17.59
CA SER A 69 20.11 41.96 -17.21
C SER A 69 21.08 40.88 -16.74
N ASN A 70 22.22 40.81 -17.44
CA ASN A 70 23.33 39.88 -17.25
C ASN A 70 24.14 40.19 -15.96
N GLY A 71 23.55 39.92 -14.79
CA GLY A 71 24.28 39.90 -13.52
C GLY A 71 24.56 38.46 -13.09
N GLY A 72 25.83 38.06 -13.08
CA GLY A 72 26.24 36.74 -12.59
C GLY A 72 25.83 36.55 -11.13
N LEU A 73 25.10 35.47 -10.84
CA LEU A 73 24.63 35.17 -9.49
C LEU A 73 25.76 34.47 -8.71
N ALA A 74 26.52 35.22 -7.91
CA ALA A 74 27.66 34.67 -7.17
C ALA A 74 27.25 33.92 -5.89
N THR A 75 26.05 34.16 -5.35
CA THR A 75 25.60 33.59 -4.07
C THR A 75 24.15 33.08 -4.13
N PHE A 76 23.89 31.97 -3.44
CA PHE A 76 22.53 31.44 -3.27
C PHE A 76 21.82 32.28 -2.19
N PRO A 77 20.74 33.01 -2.52
CA PRO A 77 20.23 34.07 -1.65
C PRO A 77 19.16 33.60 -0.66
N ILE A 78 18.79 32.31 -0.70
CA ILE A 78 17.79 31.77 0.21
C ILE A 78 18.51 31.31 1.48
N ARG A 79 18.06 31.83 2.61
CA ARG A 79 18.53 31.45 3.96
C ARG A 79 18.38 29.94 4.16
N THR A 80 19.43 29.30 4.63
CA THR A 80 19.49 27.84 4.81
C THR A 80 19.53 27.50 6.29
N ILE A 81 18.62 26.64 6.73
CA ILE A 81 18.46 26.22 8.13
C ILE A 81 19.03 24.81 8.27
N TYR A 82 19.93 24.62 9.23
CA TYR A 82 20.47 23.31 9.58
C TYR A 82 20.34 23.05 11.08
N PHE A 83 19.67 21.96 11.44
CA PHE A 83 19.57 21.48 12.81
C PHE A 83 20.69 20.47 13.06
N GLU A 84 21.72 20.92 13.78
CA GLU A 84 22.85 20.05 14.10
C GLU A 84 22.50 19.13 15.27
N SER A 85 22.75 17.83 15.11
CA SER A 85 22.58 16.84 16.15
C SER A 85 23.91 16.18 16.49
N SER A 86 24.20 16.02 17.78
CA SER A 86 25.33 15.21 18.27
C SER A 86 25.22 13.73 17.88
N SER A 87 24.03 13.28 17.47
CA SER A 87 23.77 11.91 17.05
C SER A 87 23.82 11.72 15.53
N ALA A 88 24.22 12.76 14.77
CA ALA A 88 24.41 12.69 13.33
C ALA A 88 25.77 12.06 12.98
N PHE A 89 25.88 11.46 11.80
CA PHE A 89 27.14 10.91 11.30
C PHE A 89 28.15 12.04 11.00
N PRO A 90 29.44 11.91 11.37
CA PRO A 90 30.44 12.92 11.02
C PRO A 90 30.50 13.22 9.52
N GLU A 91 30.29 12.21 8.67
CA GLU A 91 30.27 12.32 7.21
C GLU A 91 29.12 13.19 6.69
N ILE A 92 27.94 13.12 7.32
CA ILE A 92 26.80 13.96 6.91
C ILE A 92 27.02 15.42 7.31
N ASN A 93 27.63 15.65 8.49
CA ASN A 93 27.96 16.98 8.96
C ASN A 93 29.05 17.61 8.08
N SER A 94 30.15 16.89 7.82
CA SER A 94 31.20 17.34 6.90
C SER A 94 30.63 17.70 5.54
N PHE A 95 29.83 16.80 4.96
CA PHE A 95 29.19 17.04 3.66
C PHE A 95 28.29 18.28 3.68
N THR A 96 27.54 18.51 4.76
CA THR A 96 26.68 19.69 4.93
C THR A 96 27.51 20.98 4.92
N TYR A 97 28.59 21.03 5.70
CA TYR A 97 29.49 22.19 5.78
C TYR A 97 30.24 22.46 4.46
N ASP A 98 30.76 21.40 3.85
CA ASP A 98 31.47 21.49 2.56
C ASP A 98 30.53 21.98 1.45
N THR A 99 29.27 21.50 1.45
CA THR A 99 28.23 21.95 0.52
C THR A 99 27.86 23.41 0.76
N ALA A 100 27.68 23.81 2.03
CA ALA A 100 27.37 25.18 2.38
C ALA A 100 28.47 26.16 1.93
N SER A 101 29.74 25.79 2.13
CA SER A 101 30.88 26.56 1.67
C SER A 101 30.97 26.62 0.15
N SER A 102 30.84 25.47 -0.52
CA SER A 102 30.97 25.35 -1.99
C SER A 102 29.93 26.17 -2.76
N TYR A 103 28.73 26.31 -2.21
CA TYR A 103 27.63 27.04 -2.85
C TYR A 103 27.34 28.41 -2.21
N GLY A 104 28.12 28.84 -1.21
CA GLY A 104 27.95 30.12 -0.53
C GLY A 104 26.58 30.26 0.14
N LEU A 105 26.14 29.23 0.87
CA LEU A 105 24.86 29.22 1.57
C LEU A 105 24.96 30.03 2.88
N GLU A 106 24.00 30.92 3.15
CA GLU A 106 23.82 31.53 4.47
C GLU A 106 23.22 30.48 5.42
N LEU A 107 24.09 29.80 6.18
CA LEU A 107 23.72 28.67 7.03
C LEU A 107 23.45 29.10 8.48
N ASP A 108 22.19 29.06 8.90
CA ASP A 108 21.78 29.19 10.30
C ASP A 108 21.82 27.82 10.98
N ILE A 109 22.81 27.64 11.87
CA ILE A 109 22.99 26.40 12.63
C ILE A 109 22.21 26.49 13.95
N ILE A 110 21.32 25.53 14.17
CA ILE A 110 20.47 25.45 15.36
C ILE A 110 20.86 24.21 16.17
N HIS A 111 21.19 24.41 17.45
CA HIS A 111 21.61 23.34 18.38
C HIS A 111 20.53 22.96 19.41
N THR A 112 19.36 23.61 19.36
CA THR A 112 18.21 23.30 20.22
C THR A 112 17.29 22.26 19.56
N ASP A 113 16.26 21.82 20.28
CA ASP A 113 15.23 20.98 19.68
C ASP A 113 14.53 21.69 18.51
N PHE A 114 13.99 20.89 17.58
CA PHE A 114 13.38 21.38 16.35
C PHE A 114 12.33 22.46 16.58
N LYS A 115 11.45 22.28 17.58
CA LYS A 115 10.33 23.18 17.81
C LYS A 115 10.82 24.50 18.40
N SER A 116 11.60 24.47 19.48
CA SER A 116 12.10 25.69 20.13
C SER A 116 13.05 26.48 19.22
N GLY A 117 13.87 25.77 18.45
CA GLY A 117 14.77 26.36 17.47
C GLY A 117 14.01 27.08 16.36
N LEU A 118 12.99 26.42 15.79
CA LEU A 118 12.15 27.02 14.76
C LEU A 118 11.33 28.20 15.30
N GLU A 119 10.77 28.10 16.50
CA GLU A 119 10.07 29.21 17.15
C GLU A 119 10.96 30.45 17.32
N SER A 120 12.22 30.25 17.71
CA SER A 120 13.19 31.34 17.87
C SER A 120 13.57 31.95 16.53
N LEU A 121 13.79 31.12 15.51
CA LEU A 121 14.14 31.56 14.16
C LEU A 121 13.01 32.39 13.52
N LEU A 122 11.77 31.93 13.61
CA LEU A 122 10.60 32.60 13.04
C LEU A 122 10.22 33.89 13.79
N LYS A 123 10.62 34.03 15.06
CA LYS A 123 10.48 35.30 15.80
C LYS A 123 11.54 36.33 15.39
N ALA A 124 12.74 35.87 15.04
CA ALA A 124 13.86 36.74 14.71
C ALA A 124 13.87 37.18 13.23
N ASN A 125 13.21 36.43 12.35
CA ASN A 125 13.26 36.64 10.90
C ASN A 125 11.85 36.64 10.30
N PRO A 126 11.61 37.35 9.17
CA PRO A 126 10.30 37.43 8.52
C PRO A 126 9.92 36.17 7.73
N ILE A 127 10.46 35.00 8.10
CA ILE A 127 10.23 33.74 7.37
C ILE A 127 8.76 33.35 7.49
N ARG A 128 8.12 33.10 6.35
CA ARG A 128 6.73 32.66 6.23
C ARG A 128 6.59 31.32 5.52
N ALA A 129 7.58 30.93 4.70
CA ALA A 129 7.59 29.67 3.99
C ALA A 129 8.95 28.98 4.10
N ILE A 130 8.93 27.66 4.27
CA ILE A 130 10.14 26.84 4.37
C ILE A 130 10.07 25.71 3.36
N PHE A 131 11.07 25.65 2.48
CA PHE A 131 11.27 24.55 1.56
C PHE A 131 11.83 23.33 2.29
N LEU A 132 11.16 22.18 2.14
CA LEU A 132 11.51 20.92 2.81
C LEU A 132 11.73 19.81 1.78
N GLY A 133 12.83 19.07 1.95
CA GLY A 133 13.17 17.91 1.12
C GLY A 133 12.47 16.64 1.58
N VAL A 134 11.13 16.66 1.63
CA VAL A 134 10.28 15.57 2.12
C VAL A 134 9.55 14.91 0.95
N ARG A 135 9.46 13.58 0.96
CA ARG A 135 8.73 12.76 -0.04
C ARG A 135 7.51 12.09 0.57
N ILE A 136 6.55 11.68 -0.26
CA ILE A 136 5.25 11.07 0.09
C ILE A 136 5.43 9.91 1.09
N GLY A 137 6.45 9.06 0.88
CA GLY A 137 6.75 7.90 1.72
C GLY A 137 7.51 8.18 3.01
N ASP A 138 7.83 9.45 3.31
CA ASP A 138 8.45 9.79 4.58
C ASP A 138 7.41 9.81 5.72
N PRO A 139 7.75 9.33 6.94
CA PRO A 139 6.82 9.32 8.08
C PRO A 139 6.27 10.70 8.46
N THR A 140 6.99 11.77 8.11
CA THR A 140 6.57 13.15 8.38
C THR A 140 5.63 13.71 7.32
N ALA A 141 5.45 13.04 6.18
CA ALA A 141 4.72 13.52 5.01
C ALA A 141 3.22 13.16 5.00
N VAL A 142 2.77 12.35 5.97
CA VAL A 142 1.38 11.89 6.06
C VAL A 142 0.43 13.09 6.09
N GLY A 143 -0.50 13.14 5.13
CA GLY A 143 -1.48 14.22 4.99
C GLY A 143 -0.92 15.56 4.48
N GLN A 144 0.36 15.63 4.09
CA GLN A 144 0.92 16.84 3.48
C GLN A 144 0.65 16.90 1.97
N GLU A 145 0.56 18.13 1.47
CA GLU A 145 0.50 18.52 0.07
C GLU A 145 1.77 19.31 -0.32
N GLN A 146 1.86 19.75 -1.59
CA GLN A 146 2.97 20.58 -2.07
C GLN A 146 3.11 21.89 -1.27
N PHE A 147 1.99 22.43 -0.81
CA PHE A 147 1.92 23.56 0.12
C PHE A 147 1.06 23.12 1.31
N SER A 148 1.59 23.18 2.52
CA SER A 148 0.83 22.81 3.71
C SER A 148 1.20 23.67 4.90
N PRO A 149 0.22 24.24 5.64
CA PRO A 149 0.52 24.96 6.87
C PRO A 149 1.20 24.02 7.86
N SER A 150 2.02 24.55 8.76
CA SER A 150 2.58 23.78 9.87
C SER A 150 1.48 23.15 10.74
N SER A 151 1.81 22.02 11.38
CA SER A 151 0.84 21.26 12.18
C SER A 151 0.41 22.04 13.44
N PRO A 152 -0.80 21.80 13.99
CA PRO A 152 -1.24 22.41 15.23
C PRO A 152 -0.21 22.24 16.36
N GLY A 153 0.11 23.32 17.07
CA GLY A 153 1.11 23.33 18.14
C GLY A 153 2.56 23.51 17.67
N TRP A 154 2.83 23.63 16.37
CA TRP A 154 4.09 24.14 15.82
C TRP A 154 3.97 25.64 15.54
N PRO A 155 5.09 26.39 15.47
CA PRO A 155 5.03 27.79 15.04
C PRO A 155 4.45 27.89 13.61
N PRO A 156 3.72 28.97 13.29
CA PRO A 156 3.03 29.10 12.00
C PRO A 156 4.02 29.39 10.87
N PHE A 157 4.06 28.50 9.87
CA PHE A 157 4.75 28.73 8.59
C PHE A 157 4.13 27.84 7.51
N MET A 158 4.39 28.15 6.25
CA MET A 158 4.03 27.32 5.11
C MET A 158 5.14 26.32 4.78
N ARG A 159 4.85 25.02 4.84
CA ARG A 159 5.71 23.97 4.28
C ARG A 159 5.58 24.00 2.78
N VAL A 160 6.70 24.04 2.07
CA VAL A 160 6.77 23.92 0.62
C VAL A 160 7.55 22.66 0.29
N ASN A 161 6.91 21.69 -0.38
CA ASN A 161 7.44 20.36 -0.65
C ASN A 161 7.56 20.10 -2.18
N PRO A 162 8.57 20.66 -2.88
CA PRO A 162 8.67 20.54 -4.35
C PRO A 162 8.89 19.12 -4.86
N ILE A 163 9.44 18.24 -4.02
CA ILE A 163 9.74 16.85 -4.36
C ILE A 163 8.79 15.86 -3.67
N LEU A 164 7.62 16.32 -3.20
CA LEU A 164 6.71 15.47 -2.43
C LEU A 164 6.33 14.19 -3.16
N ASP A 165 6.06 14.27 -4.46
CA ASP A 165 5.68 13.12 -5.28
C ASP A 165 6.88 12.38 -5.89
N TRP A 166 8.11 12.71 -5.49
CA TRP A 166 9.30 12.02 -6.00
C TRP A 166 9.48 10.68 -5.31
N SER A 167 9.97 9.75 -6.11
CA SER A 167 10.25 8.37 -5.75
C SER A 167 11.71 8.20 -5.30
N TYR A 168 12.08 7.07 -4.68
CA TYR A 168 13.48 6.81 -4.33
C TYR A 168 14.37 6.79 -5.58
N ARG A 169 13.85 6.15 -6.64
CA ARG A 169 14.46 6.14 -7.97
C ARG A 169 14.58 7.54 -8.56
N ASP A 170 13.55 8.38 -8.46
CA ASP A 170 13.57 9.74 -9.02
C ASP A 170 14.71 10.59 -8.41
N VAL A 171 14.92 10.47 -7.08
CA VAL A 171 16.00 11.15 -6.36
C VAL A 171 17.37 10.73 -6.90
N TRP A 172 17.62 9.42 -7.01
CA TRP A 172 18.89 8.92 -7.52
C TRP A 172 19.10 9.18 -9.01
N ALA A 173 18.05 9.05 -9.82
CA ALA A 173 18.07 9.39 -11.24
C ALA A 173 18.49 10.85 -11.44
N PHE A 174 17.96 11.77 -10.64
CA PHE A 174 18.39 13.16 -10.64
C PHE A 174 19.85 13.32 -10.23
N ILE A 175 20.26 12.75 -9.10
CA ILE A 175 21.63 12.87 -8.57
C ILE A 175 22.65 12.39 -9.61
N LEU A 176 22.42 11.21 -10.19
CA LEU A 176 23.32 10.59 -11.15
C LEU A 176 23.32 11.32 -12.50
N THR A 177 22.15 11.68 -13.03
CA THR A 177 22.02 12.41 -14.31
C THR A 177 22.70 13.77 -14.24
N CYS A 178 22.49 14.49 -13.14
CA CYS A 178 23.04 15.82 -12.92
C CYS A 178 24.47 15.83 -12.36
N LYS A 179 25.04 14.65 -12.05
CA LYS A 179 26.36 14.48 -11.42
C LYS A 179 26.51 15.34 -10.15
N VAL A 180 25.46 15.32 -9.33
CA VAL A 180 25.41 16.05 -8.06
C VAL A 180 26.24 15.28 -7.03
N ASN A 181 27.09 15.98 -6.30
CA ASN A 181 27.81 15.39 -5.16
C ASN A 181 26.82 15.03 -4.05
N TYR A 182 27.05 13.90 -3.38
CA TYR A 182 26.23 13.41 -2.27
C TYR A 182 27.12 12.83 -1.17
N CYS A 183 26.56 12.64 0.03
CA CYS A 183 27.30 12.10 1.18
C CYS A 183 27.85 10.69 0.91
N SER A 184 29.13 10.46 1.23
CA SER A 184 29.84 9.20 0.98
C SER A 184 29.26 7.97 1.70
N LEU A 185 28.42 8.15 2.72
CA LEU A 185 27.72 7.04 3.37
C LEU A 185 26.82 6.27 2.41
N TYR A 186 26.26 6.95 1.40
CA TYR A 186 25.43 6.30 0.39
C TYR A 186 26.22 5.29 -0.44
N ASP A 187 27.52 5.50 -0.68
CA ASP A 187 28.37 4.53 -1.37
C ASP A 187 28.71 3.31 -0.50
N GLN A 188 28.52 3.42 0.81
CA GLN A 188 28.77 2.37 1.80
C GLN A 188 27.51 1.55 2.13
N GLY A 189 26.45 1.68 1.32
CA GLY A 189 25.21 0.90 1.46
C GLY A 189 24.16 1.50 2.40
N TYR A 190 24.38 2.69 2.94
CA TYR A 190 23.33 3.39 3.70
C TYR A 190 22.29 3.96 2.74
N THR A 191 21.04 3.53 2.83
CA THR A 191 19.95 4.01 1.94
C THR A 191 19.10 5.12 2.58
N SER A 192 19.06 5.15 3.92
CA SER A 192 18.46 6.19 4.75
C SER A 192 19.44 6.57 5.86
N ILE A 193 19.71 7.86 6.05
CA ILE A 193 20.63 8.34 7.09
C ILE A 193 19.80 8.98 8.20
N GLY A 194 19.87 8.45 9.42
CA GLY A 194 19.34 9.12 10.61
C GLY A 194 20.40 9.16 11.71
N SER A 195 20.10 8.60 12.89
CA SER A 195 21.04 8.64 14.00
C SER A 195 22.13 7.58 13.87
N ILE A 196 23.34 7.88 14.33
CA ILE A 196 24.44 6.90 14.49
C ILE A 196 24.06 5.71 15.38
N HIS A 197 23.02 5.86 16.21
CA HIS A 197 22.58 4.81 17.14
C HIS A 197 21.63 3.78 16.53
N ASP A 198 20.93 4.15 15.45
CA ASP A 198 19.84 3.34 14.90
C ASP A 198 19.94 3.10 13.40
N THR A 199 20.97 3.64 12.73
CA THR A 199 21.17 3.51 11.29
C THR A 199 22.30 2.53 10.98
N VAL A 200 22.01 1.54 10.16
CA VAL A 200 22.97 0.56 9.64
C VAL A 200 22.87 0.47 8.10
N PRO A 201 23.89 -0.04 7.39
CA PRO A 201 23.79 -0.30 5.96
C PRO A 201 22.60 -1.21 5.63
N ASN A 202 22.03 -1.04 4.44
CA ASN A 202 20.91 -1.83 3.99
C ASN A 202 21.35 -3.25 3.62
N SER A 203 20.77 -4.27 4.28
CA SER A 203 21.13 -5.68 4.06
C SER A 203 20.88 -6.16 2.63
N GLN A 204 19.94 -5.55 1.90
CA GLN A 204 19.69 -5.86 0.48
C GLN A 204 20.87 -5.50 -0.44
N LEU A 205 21.78 -4.65 0.04
CA LEU A 205 22.96 -4.22 -0.70
C LEU A 205 24.22 -5.02 -0.32
N CYS A 206 24.11 -6.00 0.57
CA CYS A 206 25.26 -6.80 1.01
C CYS A 206 25.84 -7.65 -0.14
N ILE A 207 27.17 -7.65 -0.27
CA ILE A 207 27.92 -8.48 -1.21
C ILE A 207 28.48 -9.67 -0.42
N ASN A 208 27.89 -10.86 -0.61
CA ASN A 208 28.40 -12.10 -0.02
C ASN A 208 29.66 -12.55 -0.77
N ASP A 209 30.82 -12.00 -0.40
CA ASP A 209 32.11 -12.48 -0.89
C ASP A 209 32.73 -13.42 0.16
N SER A 210 32.75 -14.72 -0.15
CA SER A 210 33.21 -15.81 0.73
C SER A 210 34.71 -15.76 1.08
N SER A 211 35.40 -14.65 0.80
CA SER A 211 36.86 -14.54 0.87
C SER A 211 37.39 -13.41 1.78
N LYS A 212 36.54 -12.54 2.36
CA LYS A 212 36.98 -11.48 3.29
C LYS A 212 36.00 -11.28 4.45
N CYS A 213 36.52 -11.24 5.69
CA CYS A 213 35.75 -10.97 6.92
C CYS A 213 35.22 -9.51 7.06
N ARG A 214 34.96 -8.81 5.95
CA ARG A 214 34.33 -7.47 5.95
C ARG A 214 33.14 -7.51 5.01
N GLU A 215 31.96 -7.26 5.57
CA GLU A 215 30.73 -7.05 4.79
C GLU A 215 30.95 -5.84 3.87
N ASN A 216 30.98 -6.07 2.56
CA ASN A 216 31.02 -5.01 1.56
C ASN A 216 29.60 -4.76 1.07
N PHE A 217 29.23 -3.49 0.92
CA PHE A 217 27.90 -3.11 0.43
C PHE A 217 27.99 -2.44 -0.93
N LYS A 218 26.97 -2.67 -1.76
CA LYS A 218 26.72 -1.91 -2.98
C LYS A 218 26.26 -0.48 -2.62
N PRO A 219 26.52 0.53 -3.47
CA PRO A 219 25.99 1.87 -3.29
C PRO A 219 24.46 1.92 -3.23
N ALA A 220 23.93 2.93 -2.54
CA ALA A 220 22.51 3.10 -2.25
C ALA A 220 21.63 3.20 -3.51
N TYR A 221 22.14 3.79 -4.59
CA TYR A 221 21.42 3.89 -5.87
C TYR A 221 21.22 2.54 -6.58
N LEU A 222 21.82 1.45 -6.08
CA LEU A 222 21.60 0.08 -6.58
C LEU A 222 20.51 -0.67 -5.80
N LEU A 223 19.80 -0.02 -4.86
CA LEU A 223 18.65 -0.62 -4.20
C LEU A 223 17.49 -0.73 -5.18
N SER A 224 17.06 -1.97 -5.47
CA SER A 224 15.99 -2.25 -6.44
C SER A 224 14.62 -1.78 -5.94
N ASP A 225 14.28 -2.07 -4.68
CA ASP A 225 12.99 -1.71 -4.07
C ASP A 225 13.15 -0.50 -3.14
N GLY A 226 12.64 0.66 -3.57
CA GLY A 226 12.65 1.90 -2.81
C GLY A 226 11.90 1.84 -1.47
N ARG A 227 10.92 0.95 -1.30
CA ARG A 227 10.17 0.78 -0.03
C ARG A 227 11.07 0.29 1.09
N LEU A 228 12.15 -0.42 0.73
CA LEU A 228 13.16 -0.92 1.65
C LEU A 228 14.22 0.13 2.00
N GLU A 229 14.06 1.39 1.58
CA GLU A 229 15.00 2.48 1.90
C GLU A 229 15.34 2.57 3.39
N ARG A 230 14.37 2.31 4.27
CA ARG A 230 14.53 2.38 5.73
C ARG A 230 14.76 1.02 6.39
N ALA A 231 15.00 -0.03 5.62
CA ALA A 231 15.27 -1.38 6.15
C ALA A 231 16.57 -1.44 6.99
N GLY A 232 17.53 -0.55 6.72
CA GLY A 232 18.76 -0.36 7.50
C GLY A 232 18.55 0.34 8.85
N ARG A 233 17.47 0.04 9.58
CA ARG A 233 17.20 0.59 10.92
C ARG A 233 17.29 -0.52 11.96
N VAL A 234 18.06 -0.29 13.03
CA VAL A 234 18.07 -1.21 14.17
C VAL A 234 16.67 -1.18 14.79
N LYS A 235 15.96 -2.32 14.76
CA LYS A 235 14.68 -2.45 15.47
C LYS A 235 14.93 -2.14 16.94
N LYS A 236 14.38 -1.04 17.46
CA LYS A 236 14.30 -0.83 18.91
C LYS A 236 13.61 -2.07 19.49
N SER A 237 14.31 -2.82 20.34
CA SER A 237 13.65 -3.82 21.17
C SER A 237 12.63 -3.06 22.02
N SER A 238 11.36 -3.15 21.67
CA SER A 238 10.29 -2.76 22.57
C SER A 238 10.51 -3.54 23.85
N PRO A 239 10.46 -2.93 25.05
CA PRO A 239 10.28 -3.73 26.25
C PRO A 239 9.00 -4.55 26.06
N PRO A 240 8.96 -5.81 26.53
CA PRO A 240 7.78 -6.65 26.36
C PRO A 240 6.60 -5.87 26.90
N ILE A 241 5.63 -5.59 26.05
CA ILE A 241 4.33 -5.06 26.46
C ILE A 241 3.79 -6.10 27.42
N THR A 242 3.90 -5.83 28.73
CA THR A 242 3.13 -6.50 29.75
C THR A 242 1.68 -6.30 29.36
N ARG A 243 1.09 -7.36 28.79
CA ARG A 243 -0.34 -7.48 28.59
C ARG A 243 -0.98 -7.29 29.96
N HIS A 244 -1.48 -6.08 30.21
CA HIS A 244 -2.47 -5.89 31.25
C HIS A 244 -3.71 -6.63 30.78
N ASN A 245 -3.85 -7.89 31.24
CA ASN A 245 -5.13 -8.56 31.28
C ASN A 245 -6.04 -7.72 32.19
N PRO A 246 -7.19 -7.22 31.73
CA PRO A 246 -8.28 -6.98 32.64
C PRO A 246 -8.65 -8.33 33.24
N LEU A 247 -8.77 -8.38 34.57
CA LEU A 247 -9.27 -9.53 35.30
C LEU A 247 -10.63 -9.92 34.70
N VAL A 248 -10.64 -11.02 33.94
CA VAL A 248 -11.86 -11.75 33.60
C VAL A 248 -11.84 -13.01 34.45
N ASP A 249 -12.94 -13.18 35.18
CA ASP A 249 -13.22 -14.27 36.10
C ASP A 249 -12.74 -15.63 35.57
N GLN A 250 -11.92 -16.28 36.40
CA GLN A 250 -11.69 -17.71 36.33
C GLN A 250 -12.98 -18.41 36.77
N ASP A 251 -13.87 -18.68 35.84
CA ASP A 251 -14.80 -19.82 35.89
C ASP A 251 -15.51 -19.98 34.55
N SER A 252 -14.81 -20.55 33.58
CA SER A 252 -15.41 -21.35 32.51
C SER A 252 -14.31 -22.12 31.79
N ILE A 253 -14.25 -23.42 32.05
CA ILE A 253 -13.64 -24.39 31.12
C ILE A 253 -14.54 -24.38 29.88
N GLY A 254 -14.31 -23.41 29.00
CA GLY A 254 -15.00 -23.25 27.73
C GLY A 254 -14.22 -23.95 26.64
N SER A 255 -14.88 -24.85 25.91
CA SER A 255 -14.38 -25.54 24.73
C SER A 255 -13.60 -24.59 23.82
N GLN A 256 -12.45 -25.02 23.31
CA GLN A 256 -11.90 -24.48 22.06
C GLN A 256 -12.92 -24.75 20.95
N GLY A 257 -13.88 -23.84 20.80
CA GLY A 257 -14.82 -23.80 19.69
C GLY A 257 -14.02 -23.39 18.46
N ASN A 258 -13.75 -24.37 17.61
CA ASN A 258 -13.03 -24.22 16.35
C ASN A 258 -13.92 -23.39 15.39
N CYS A 259 -13.84 -22.04 15.48
CA CYS A 259 -14.66 -21.11 14.71
C CYS A 259 -14.21 -21.12 13.25
N MET A 260 -15.10 -21.40 12.30
CA MET A 260 -14.74 -21.43 10.89
C MET A 260 -14.39 -20.02 10.39
N PRO A 261 -13.31 -19.85 9.61
CA PRO A 261 -12.92 -18.56 9.08
C PRO A 261 -13.97 -18.06 8.09
N THR A 262 -14.22 -16.77 8.13
CA THR A 262 -15.30 -16.12 7.41
C THR A 262 -14.77 -15.22 6.30
N ALA A 263 -15.36 -15.32 5.11
CA ALA A 263 -15.07 -14.46 3.98
C ALA A 263 -16.31 -13.70 3.51
N SER A 264 -16.11 -12.53 2.93
CA SER A 264 -17.14 -11.83 2.16
C SER A 264 -16.62 -11.53 0.75
N VAL A 265 -17.56 -11.39 -0.18
CA VAL A 265 -17.27 -11.17 -1.60
C VAL A 265 -17.98 -9.90 -2.06
N ILE A 266 -17.26 -8.97 -2.66
CA ILE A 266 -17.77 -7.71 -3.18
C ILE A 266 -17.50 -7.65 -4.69
N ALA A 267 -18.55 -7.49 -5.46
CA ALA A 267 -18.50 -7.21 -6.90
C ALA A 267 -18.71 -5.72 -7.14
N VAL A 268 -17.83 -5.07 -7.89
CA VAL A 268 -17.96 -3.65 -8.26
C VAL A 268 -18.32 -3.58 -9.74
N GLY A 269 -19.52 -3.09 -10.07
CA GLY A 269 -19.98 -3.00 -11.45
C GLY A 269 -21.45 -2.60 -11.61
N ASP A 270 -21.70 -1.44 -12.21
CA ASP A 270 -23.05 -0.97 -12.56
C ASP A 270 -23.72 -1.85 -13.64
N GLU A 271 -22.92 -2.49 -14.49
CA GLU A 271 -23.37 -3.45 -15.50
C GLU A 271 -23.95 -4.73 -14.87
N ILE A 272 -23.45 -5.12 -13.70
CA ILE A 272 -23.98 -6.24 -12.91
C ILE A 272 -25.29 -5.79 -12.25
N LEU A 273 -25.31 -4.59 -11.64
CA LEU A 273 -26.51 -4.04 -10.99
C LEU A 273 -27.67 -3.78 -11.97
N SER A 274 -27.36 -3.36 -13.20
CA SER A 274 -28.33 -3.17 -14.26
C SER A 274 -28.82 -4.48 -14.90
N GLY A 275 -28.16 -5.60 -14.60
CA GLY A 275 -28.44 -6.90 -15.22
C GLY A 275 -28.01 -7.00 -16.68
N THR A 276 -27.18 -6.08 -17.17
CA THR A 276 -26.62 -6.12 -18.53
C THR A 276 -25.61 -7.26 -18.65
N VAL A 277 -24.88 -7.53 -17.57
CA VAL A 277 -23.90 -8.61 -17.45
C VAL A 277 -24.27 -9.48 -16.25
N GLU A 278 -24.21 -10.81 -16.42
CA GLU A 278 -24.41 -11.76 -15.33
C GLU A 278 -23.08 -11.96 -14.57
N ASP A 279 -23.13 -11.90 -13.24
CA ASP A 279 -21.96 -12.19 -12.41
C ASP A 279 -21.68 -13.70 -12.39
N HIS A 280 -20.57 -14.08 -13.02
CA HIS A 280 -20.06 -15.45 -13.01
C HIS A 280 -18.82 -15.64 -12.10
N LEU A 281 -18.23 -14.55 -11.58
CA LEU A 281 -17.02 -14.60 -10.76
C LEU A 281 -17.38 -14.83 -9.29
N GLY A 282 -18.38 -14.13 -8.77
CA GLY A 282 -18.85 -14.26 -7.40
C GLY A 282 -19.19 -15.69 -7.01
N PRO A 283 -20.10 -16.38 -7.71
CA PRO A 283 -20.43 -17.77 -7.43
C PRO A 283 -19.23 -18.72 -7.53
N SER A 284 -18.29 -18.44 -8.44
CA SER A 284 -17.08 -19.25 -8.61
C SER A 284 -16.12 -19.09 -7.43
N LEU A 285 -15.91 -17.86 -6.99
CA LEU A 285 -15.09 -17.54 -5.82
C LEU A 285 -15.69 -18.13 -4.54
N CYS A 286 -17.01 -18.08 -4.37
CA CYS A 286 -17.68 -18.72 -3.23
C CYS A 286 -17.41 -20.23 -3.19
N ARG A 287 -17.55 -20.94 -4.32
CA ARG A 287 -17.23 -22.37 -4.39
C ARG A 287 -15.78 -22.64 -3.99
N LYS A 288 -14.84 -21.83 -4.48
CA LYS A 288 -13.41 -21.96 -4.16
C LYS A 288 -13.12 -21.74 -2.68
N LEU A 289 -13.74 -20.75 -2.05
CA LEU A 289 -13.62 -20.49 -0.61
C LEU A 289 -14.18 -21.65 0.22
N CYS A 290 -15.37 -22.15 -0.13
CA CYS A 290 -15.94 -23.31 0.57
C CYS A 290 -15.07 -24.57 0.45
N LEU A 291 -14.45 -24.79 -0.72
CA LEU A 291 -13.53 -25.90 -0.93
C LEU A 291 -12.28 -25.87 -0.04
N ILE A 292 -11.86 -24.69 0.44
CA ILE A 292 -10.74 -24.56 1.38
C ILE A 292 -11.18 -24.41 2.84
N GLY A 293 -12.47 -24.66 3.13
CA GLY A 293 -13.04 -24.65 4.47
C GLY A 293 -13.46 -23.28 5.00
N TRP A 294 -13.59 -22.27 4.12
CA TRP A 294 -14.04 -20.93 4.50
C TRP A 294 -15.56 -20.79 4.33
N SER A 295 -16.19 -20.11 5.29
CA SER A 295 -17.61 -19.77 5.24
C SER A 295 -17.79 -18.41 4.60
N VAL A 296 -18.53 -18.33 3.49
CA VAL A 296 -18.86 -17.05 2.87
C VAL A 296 -20.11 -16.47 3.53
N SER A 297 -19.96 -15.34 4.23
CA SER A 297 -21.08 -14.69 4.95
C SER A 297 -22.03 -13.97 4.00
N GLN A 298 -21.48 -13.32 2.97
CA GLN A 298 -22.24 -12.51 2.03
C GLN A 298 -21.50 -12.32 0.71
N ILE A 299 -22.29 -12.24 -0.36
CA ILE A 299 -21.90 -11.61 -1.62
C ILE A 299 -22.69 -10.31 -1.80
N ALA A 300 -22.01 -9.22 -2.11
CA ALA A 300 -22.61 -7.92 -2.38
C ALA A 300 -22.18 -7.41 -3.76
N VAL A 301 -23.08 -6.73 -4.45
CA VAL A 301 -22.77 -6.00 -5.69
C VAL A 301 -22.95 -4.52 -5.40
N VAL A 302 -21.93 -3.72 -5.68
CA VAL A 302 -21.91 -2.28 -5.41
C VAL A 302 -21.71 -1.47 -6.69
N ARG A 303 -22.12 -0.21 -6.63
CA ARG A 303 -21.99 0.74 -7.74
C ARG A 303 -20.54 1.09 -8.01
N ASN A 304 -20.26 1.52 -9.24
CA ASN A 304 -18.97 2.13 -9.64
C ASN A 304 -18.81 3.54 -9.04
N ASP A 305 -18.88 3.63 -7.72
CA ASP A 305 -18.83 4.84 -6.93
C ASP A 305 -17.95 4.63 -5.70
N ILE A 306 -17.06 5.60 -5.42
CA ILE A 306 -16.06 5.51 -4.35
C ILE A 306 -16.74 5.32 -2.99
N ASP A 307 -17.83 6.05 -2.75
CA ASP A 307 -18.53 6.04 -1.46
C ASP A 307 -19.23 4.69 -1.25
N SER A 308 -19.88 4.19 -2.30
CA SER A 308 -20.54 2.88 -2.30
C SER A 308 -19.57 1.72 -2.03
N VAL A 309 -18.38 1.73 -2.66
CA VAL A 309 -17.34 0.72 -2.39
C VAL A 309 -16.79 0.88 -0.97
N ALA A 310 -16.52 2.11 -0.54
CA ALA A 310 -15.94 2.36 0.77
C ALA A 310 -16.86 1.90 1.92
N GLU A 311 -18.15 2.20 1.83
CA GLU A 311 -19.14 1.81 2.84
C GLU A 311 -19.26 0.28 2.95
N GLU A 312 -19.30 -0.43 1.83
CA GLU A 312 -19.39 -1.89 1.83
C GLU A 312 -18.09 -2.52 2.38
N VAL A 313 -16.93 -2.03 1.96
CA VAL A 313 -15.64 -2.52 2.48
C VAL A 313 -15.54 -2.27 3.99
N GLU A 314 -15.87 -1.06 4.47
CA GLU A 314 -15.83 -0.71 5.89
C GLU A 314 -16.74 -1.61 6.75
N GLN A 315 -17.93 -1.94 6.25
CA GLN A 315 -18.82 -2.89 6.91
C GLN A 315 -18.18 -4.28 7.01
N ARG A 316 -17.63 -4.79 5.91
CA ARG A 316 -17.12 -6.16 5.83
C ARG A 316 -15.81 -6.40 6.55
N ILE A 317 -14.89 -5.43 6.56
CA ILE A 317 -13.59 -5.59 7.25
C ILE A 317 -13.75 -5.80 8.76
N SER A 318 -14.87 -5.36 9.34
CA SER A 318 -15.16 -5.50 10.78
C SER A 318 -15.83 -6.83 11.15
N THR A 319 -16.52 -7.46 10.20
CA THR A 319 -17.35 -8.65 10.43
C THR A 319 -16.72 -9.94 9.91
N ASN A 320 -15.73 -9.84 9.01
CA ASN A 320 -15.16 -10.96 8.29
C ASN A 320 -13.64 -11.03 8.44
N ASP A 321 -13.11 -12.25 8.47
CA ASP A 321 -11.67 -12.48 8.53
C ASP A 321 -10.99 -12.05 7.23
N MET A 322 -11.63 -12.28 6.07
CA MET A 322 -11.16 -11.84 4.76
C MET A 322 -12.28 -11.23 3.91
N VAL A 323 -11.92 -10.25 3.09
CA VAL A 323 -12.82 -9.63 2.10
C VAL A 323 -12.17 -9.79 0.73
N PHE A 324 -12.91 -10.32 -0.23
CA PHE A 324 -12.48 -10.39 -1.62
C PHE A 324 -13.29 -9.41 -2.44
N ILE A 325 -12.60 -8.56 -3.20
CA ILE A 325 -13.23 -7.58 -4.07
C ILE A 325 -12.73 -7.75 -5.50
N TYR A 326 -13.65 -7.66 -6.47
CA TYR A 326 -13.32 -7.73 -7.89
C TYR A 326 -14.19 -6.77 -8.70
N GLY A 327 -13.73 -6.45 -9.91
CA GLY A 327 -14.33 -5.41 -10.76
C GLY A 327 -13.84 -4.01 -10.38
N GLY A 328 -13.99 -3.06 -11.30
CA GLY A 328 -13.56 -1.67 -11.11
C GLY A 328 -12.04 -1.49 -10.88
N VAL A 329 -11.21 -2.33 -11.50
CA VAL A 329 -9.74 -2.27 -11.44
C VAL A 329 -9.20 -2.12 -12.86
N GLY A 330 -8.64 -0.95 -13.17
CA GLY A 330 -8.19 -0.61 -14.51
C GLY A 330 -7.96 0.90 -14.68
N PRO A 331 -7.74 1.38 -15.92
CA PRO A 331 -7.47 2.78 -16.22
C PRO A 331 -8.72 3.61 -16.53
N LEU A 332 -9.92 3.03 -16.53
CA LEU A 332 -11.14 3.73 -16.88
C LEU A 332 -11.64 4.57 -15.71
N HIS A 333 -12.41 5.61 -16.00
CA HIS A 333 -13.03 6.47 -14.97
C HIS A 333 -13.95 5.73 -14.00
N CYS A 334 -14.47 4.55 -14.39
CA CYS A 334 -15.29 3.69 -13.55
C CYS A 334 -14.46 2.71 -12.69
N ASP A 335 -13.14 2.65 -12.88
CA ASP A 335 -12.25 1.77 -12.12
C ASP A 335 -11.87 2.40 -10.77
N ILE A 336 -12.84 2.39 -9.85
CA ILE A 336 -12.78 3.10 -8.58
C ILE A 336 -12.48 2.21 -7.37
N THR A 337 -12.26 0.91 -7.57
CA THR A 337 -12.14 -0.07 -6.47
C THR A 337 -11.00 0.26 -5.51
N LEU A 338 -9.82 0.59 -6.04
CA LEU A 338 -8.66 0.98 -5.21
C LEU A 338 -8.93 2.27 -4.42
N ALA A 339 -9.62 3.23 -5.03
CA ALA A 339 -9.99 4.48 -4.36
C ALA A 339 -11.02 4.26 -3.24
N GLY A 340 -12.02 3.40 -3.47
CA GLY A 340 -12.99 3.01 -2.46
C GLY A 340 -12.34 2.26 -1.29
N VAL A 341 -11.43 1.32 -1.57
CA VAL A 341 -10.65 0.62 -0.54
C VAL A 341 -9.77 1.60 0.25
N ALA A 342 -9.09 2.53 -0.41
CA ALA A 342 -8.30 3.57 0.26
C ALA A 342 -9.16 4.40 1.22
N LYS A 343 -10.34 4.83 0.76
CA LYS A 343 -11.30 5.59 1.56
C LYS A 343 -11.80 4.80 2.77
N ALA A 344 -12.15 3.52 2.60
CA ALA A 344 -12.60 2.66 3.70
C ALA A 344 -11.57 2.53 4.83
N PHE A 345 -10.27 2.54 4.50
CA PHE A 345 -9.19 2.51 5.47
C PHE A 345 -8.73 3.89 5.95
N GLY A 346 -9.31 4.98 5.44
CA GLY A 346 -8.93 6.35 5.77
C GLY A 346 -7.52 6.71 5.30
N VAL A 347 -7.02 6.08 4.23
CA VAL A 347 -5.71 6.37 3.64
C VAL A 347 -5.87 7.05 2.29
N ARG A 348 -4.86 7.80 1.85
CA ARG A 348 -4.82 8.35 0.50
C ARG A 348 -4.29 7.32 -0.50
N LEU A 349 -4.58 7.53 -1.77
CA LEU A 349 -3.87 6.85 -2.85
C LEU A 349 -2.51 7.51 -3.09
N ALA A 350 -1.49 6.68 -3.31
CA ALA A 350 -0.14 7.12 -3.65
C ALA A 350 0.42 6.25 -4.80
N PRO A 351 1.27 6.81 -5.68
CA PRO A 351 1.94 6.01 -6.69
C PRO A 351 2.84 4.94 -6.06
N ASP A 352 2.66 3.69 -6.46
CA ASP A 352 3.53 2.57 -6.10
C ASP A 352 4.53 2.30 -7.22
N GLU A 353 5.82 2.47 -6.91
CA GLU A 353 6.91 2.37 -7.91
C GLU A 353 7.05 0.96 -8.48
N GLU A 354 6.86 -0.05 -7.64
CA GLU A 354 7.02 -1.45 -8.05
C GLU A 354 5.86 -1.85 -8.97
N PHE A 355 4.63 -1.56 -8.57
CA PHE A 355 3.45 -1.84 -9.38
C PHE A 355 3.50 -1.11 -10.72
N GLU A 356 3.97 0.15 -10.73
CA GLU A 356 4.17 0.91 -11.96
C GLU A 356 5.16 0.22 -12.92
N GLU A 357 6.20 -0.42 -12.41
CA GLU A 357 7.17 -1.15 -13.23
C GLU A 357 6.55 -2.39 -13.87
N TYR A 358 5.76 -3.18 -13.13
CA TYR A 358 4.99 -4.29 -13.71
C TYR A 358 4.03 -3.81 -14.79
N LEU A 359 3.28 -2.74 -14.54
CA LEU A 359 2.37 -2.17 -15.52
C LEU A 359 3.09 -1.69 -16.78
N ARG A 360 4.29 -1.12 -16.63
CA ARG A 360 5.11 -0.66 -17.76
C ARG A 360 5.58 -1.81 -18.64
N LEU A 361 5.86 -2.99 -18.07
CA LEU A 361 6.23 -4.17 -18.84
C LEU A 361 5.07 -4.70 -19.70
N ILE A 362 3.82 -4.49 -19.26
CA ILE A 362 2.61 -4.98 -19.94
C ILE A 362 2.09 -3.96 -20.95
N ILE A 363 1.98 -2.70 -20.52
CA ILE A 363 1.33 -1.61 -21.28
C ILE A 363 2.34 -0.88 -22.18
N GLY A 364 3.65 -1.04 -21.91
CA GLY A 364 4.71 -0.35 -22.64
C GLY A 364 4.75 1.16 -22.37
N GLU A 365 5.23 1.95 -23.34
CA GLU A 365 5.22 3.42 -23.26
C GLU A 365 3.84 4.04 -23.59
N HIS A 366 2.77 3.26 -23.71
CA HIS A 366 1.46 3.74 -24.15
C HIS A 366 0.64 4.43 -23.04
N CYS A 367 1.22 4.67 -21.86
CA CYS A 367 0.60 5.50 -20.84
C CYS A 367 0.45 6.94 -21.36
N THR A 368 -0.79 7.37 -21.59
CA THR A 368 -1.09 8.76 -21.96
C THR A 368 -1.22 9.61 -20.71
N GLY A 369 -0.23 10.47 -20.43
CA GLY A 369 -0.25 11.40 -19.29
C GLY A 369 1.02 11.34 -18.44
N ASP A 370 1.11 12.24 -17.46
CA ASP A 370 2.28 12.37 -16.57
C ASP A 370 2.32 11.33 -15.44
N ARG A 371 1.21 10.60 -15.22
CA ARG A 371 1.05 9.61 -14.13
C ARG A 371 0.26 8.39 -14.63
N ASN A 372 0.70 7.21 -14.22
CA ASN A 372 -0.07 5.98 -14.42
C ASN A 372 -1.07 5.85 -13.27
N GLU A 373 -2.34 6.17 -13.50
CA GLU A 373 -3.39 6.12 -12.46
C GLU A 373 -3.61 4.71 -11.92
N MET A 374 -3.33 3.67 -12.74
CA MET A 374 -3.39 2.27 -12.29
C MET A 374 -2.31 1.92 -11.27
N ALA A 375 -1.25 2.74 -11.15
CA ALA A 375 -0.21 2.57 -10.14
C ALA A 375 -0.54 3.28 -8.83
N LEU A 376 -1.70 3.92 -8.69
CA LEU A 376 -2.13 4.55 -7.46
C LEU A 376 -2.72 3.50 -6.51
N LEU A 377 -2.00 3.18 -5.43
CA LEU A 377 -2.40 2.17 -4.44
C LEU A 377 -2.66 2.80 -3.06
N PRO A 378 -3.50 2.19 -2.21
CA PRO A 378 -3.73 2.64 -0.83
C PRO A 378 -2.42 2.73 -0.01
N GLU A 379 -2.06 3.95 0.41
CA GLU A 379 -0.76 4.22 1.03
C GLU A 379 -0.59 3.51 2.38
N GLY A 380 0.56 2.87 2.58
CA GLY A 380 0.99 2.31 3.87
C GLY A 380 0.27 1.04 4.32
N ILE A 381 -0.69 0.54 3.54
CA ILE A 381 -1.43 -0.70 3.84
C ILE A 381 -1.41 -1.71 2.71
N THR A 382 -0.89 -1.33 1.54
CA THR A 382 -0.82 -2.19 0.37
C THR A 382 0.38 -3.13 0.46
N GLU A 383 0.11 -4.40 0.25
CA GLU A 383 1.08 -5.47 0.05
C GLU A 383 0.89 -6.05 -1.36
N LEU A 384 1.99 -6.14 -2.11
CA LEU A 384 2.00 -6.73 -3.45
C LEU A 384 2.40 -8.20 -3.32
N LEU A 385 1.50 -9.08 -3.70
CA LEU A 385 1.71 -10.52 -3.65
C LEU A 385 2.27 -11.00 -5.00
N HIS A 386 3.58 -11.20 -5.03
CA HIS A 386 4.31 -11.59 -6.24
C HIS A 386 4.11 -13.05 -6.57
N HIS A 387 3.94 -13.35 -7.87
CA HIS A 387 3.92 -14.71 -8.35
C HIS A 387 4.36 -14.81 -9.81
N ASP A 388 5.27 -15.72 -10.13
CA ASP A 388 5.86 -15.87 -11.47
C ASP A 388 4.84 -16.13 -12.60
N LYS A 389 3.68 -16.69 -12.23
CA LYS A 389 2.60 -16.97 -13.18
C LYS A 389 1.77 -15.72 -13.50
N LEU A 390 1.81 -14.67 -12.68
CA LEU A 390 0.99 -13.47 -12.87
C LEU A 390 1.80 -12.35 -13.53
N PRO A 391 1.20 -11.63 -14.50
CA PRO A 391 1.87 -10.52 -15.16
C PRO A 391 2.00 -9.29 -14.25
N VAL A 392 1.04 -9.09 -13.35
CA VAL A 392 1.06 -8.11 -12.26
C VAL A 392 0.87 -8.84 -10.92
N PRO A 393 1.48 -8.37 -9.81
CA PRO A 393 1.23 -8.95 -8.49
C PRO A 393 -0.23 -8.73 -8.06
N LEU A 394 -0.77 -9.62 -7.22
CA LEU A 394 -2.07 -9.38 -6.58
C LEU A 394 -1.94 -8.26 -5.55
N ILE A 395 -2.99 -7.47 -5.40
CA ILE A 395 -3.00 -6.36 -4.44
C ILE A 395 -3.76 -6.81 -3.20
N GLN A 396 -3.09 -6.77 -2.05
CA GLN A 396 -3.71 -7.01 -0.76
C GLN A 396 -3.60 -5.76 0.12
N CYS A 397 -4.73 -5.31 0.67
CA CYS A 397 -4.82 -4.20 1.60
C CYS A 397 -5.33 -4.74 2.94
N ARG A 398 -4.41 -5.03 3.88
CA ARG A 398 -4.74 -5.74 5.13
C ARG A 398 -5.49 -7.06 4.86
N ASN A 399 -6.75 -7.19 5.29
CA ASN A 399 -7.58 -8.37 5.06
C ASN A 399 -8.46 -8.27 3.80
N VAL A 400 -8.21 -7.30 2.92
CA VAL A 400 -8.91 -7.14 1.64
C VAL A 400 -8.01 -7.59 0.50
N VAL A 401 -8.43 -8.59 -0.28
CA VAL A 401 -7.75 -9.04 -1.50
C VAL A 401 -8.50 -8.49 -2.70
N ILE A 402 -7.77 -7.76 -3.55
CA ILE A 402 -8.30 -7.14 -4.76
C ILE A 402 -7.92 -8.02 -5.96
N LEU A 403 -8.93 -8.54 -6.63
CA LEU A 403 -8.79 -9.43 -7.79
C LEU A 403 -9.04 -8.62 -9.07
N SER A 404 -8.12 -8.74 -10.04
CA SER A 404 -8.21 -8.04 -11.33
C SER A 404 -8.87 -8.87 -12.43
N SER A 405 -9.31 -10.09 -12.07
CA SER A 405 -9.96 -11.03 -12.97
C SER A 405 -11.24 -10.48 -13.61
N THR A 406 -11.33 -10.61 -14.92
CA THR A 406 -12.54 -10.33 -15.71
C THR A 406 -13.23 -11.62 -16.18
N THR A 407 -12.51 -12.74 -16.19
CA THR A 407 -13.01 -14.06 -16.59
C THR A 407 -12.76 -15.12 -15.53
N ASN A 408 -13.53 -16.21 -15.57
CA ASN A 408 -13.31 -17.36 -14.66
C ASN A 408 -11.92 -17.99 -14.83
N ALA A 409 -11.36 -17.98 -16.05
CA ALA A 409 -10.01 -18.51 -16.29
C ALA A 409 -8.92 -17.64 -15.63
N GLU A 410 -9.10 -16.32 -15.63
CA GLU A 410 -8.23 -15.40 -14.90
C GLU A 410 -8.39 -15.59 -13.39
N LEU A 411 -9.63 -15.74 -12.91
CA LEU A 411 -9.92 -16.00 -11.50
C LEU A 411 -9.30 -17.32 -11.02
N ASP A 412 -9.39 -18.37 -11.82
CA ASP A 412 -8.75 -19.67 -11.54
C ASP A 412 -7.24 -19.52 -11.40
N LYS A 413 -6.63 -18.69 -12.25
CA LYS A 413 -5.20 -18.41 -12.23
C LYS A 413 -4.78 -17.59 -11.01
N GLU A 414 -5.47 -16.47 -10.74
CA GLU A 414 -5.22 -15.63 -9.56
C GLU A 414 -5.42 -16.45 -8.27
N TRP A 415 -6.49 -17.24 -8.18
CA TRP A 415 -6.76 -18.12 -7.05
C TRP A 415 -5.68 -19.18 -6.83
N GLY A 416 -5.22 -19.83 -7.90
CA GLY A 416 -4.14 -20.81 -7.83
C GLY A 416 -2.84 -20.20 -7.30
N CYS A 417 -2.51 -18.97 -7.72
CA CYS A 417 -1.34 -18.26 -7.22
C CYS A 417 -1.51 -17.88 -5.74
N LEU A 418 -2.69 -17.39 -5.35
CA LEU A 418 -2.99 -17.02 -3.96
C LEU A 418 -2.88 -18.23 -3.01
N THR A 419 -3.34 -19.40 -3.43
CA THR A 419 -3.24 -20.65 -2.64
C THR A 419 -1.80 -21.18 -2.56
N GLU A 420 -1.00 -21.06 -3.61
CA GLU A 420 0.44 -21.40 -3.59
C GLU A 420 1.23 -20.50 -2.62
N LEU A 421 0.96 -19.19 -2.65
CA LEU A 421 1.58 -18.22 -1.73
C LEU A 421 1.20 -18.48 -0.27
N THR A 422 -0.05 -18.89 -0.06
CA THR A 422 -0.58 -19.26 1.25
C THR A 422 0.21 -20.37 1.94
N ASN A 423 0.60 -21.42 1.19
CA ASN A 423 1.37 -22.55 1.75
C ASN A 423 2.76 -22.16 2.26
N SER A 424 3.31 -21.03 1.81
CA SER A 424 4.70 -20.65 2.09
C SER A 424 4.80 -19.62 3.22
N CYS A 425 3.85 -18.66 3.31
CA CYS A 425 3.70 -17.71 4.41
C CYS A 425 2.46 -16.79 4.25
N GLY A 426 1.42 -17.23 3.52
CA GLY A 426 0.42 -16.31 2.97
C GLY A 426 -0.85 -16.11 3.82
N PRO A 427 -1.79 -15.30 3.31
CA PRO A 427 -2.87 -14.68 4.09
C PRO A 427 -4.05 -15.61 4.41
N LEU A 428 -4.19 -16.74 3.70
CA LEU A 428 -5.31 -17.66 3.90
C LEU A 428 -4.90 -18.82 4.81
N ALA A 429 -5.85 -19.39 5.54
CA ALA A 429 -5.65 -20.66 6.22
C ALA A 429 -6.30 -21.74 5.36
N ILE A 430 -5.51 -22.67 4.83
CA ILE A 430 -6.07 -23.85 4.16
C ILE A 430 -6.49 -24.81 5.28
N MET A 431 -7.80 -24.98 5.43
CA MET A 431 -8.36 -25.94 6.37
C MET A 431 -8.70 -27.24 5.65
N GLU A 432 -8.90 -28.31 6.42
CA GLU A 432 -9.43 -29.55 5.85
C GLU A 432 -10.77 -29.26 5.15
N PRO A 433 -10.92 -29.65 3.88
CA PRO A 433 -12.15 -29.40 3.13
C PRO A 433 -13.34 -30.06 3.82
N LEU A 434 -14.46 -29.35 3.87
CA LEU A 434 -15.71 -29.96 4.31
C LEU A 434 -16.09 -31.06 3.33
N VAL A 435 -16.45 -32.20 3.90
CA VAL A 435 -17.03 -33.31 3.15
C VAL A 435 -18.50 -32.99 2.95
N SER A 436 -18.99 -33.09 1.71
CA SER A 436 -20.39 -32.82 1.36
C SER A 436 -21.03 -34.05 0.74
N LYS A 437 -22.29 -34.32 1.11
CA LYS A 437 -23.12 -35.35 0.47
C LYS A 437 -24.44 -34.75 0.00
N TYR A 438 -24.82 -35.09 -1.23
CA TYR A 438 -25.99 -34.56 -1.91
C TYR A 438 -27.05 -35.64 -2.14
N PHE A 439 -28.31 -35.32 -1.82
CA PHE A 439 -29.48 -36.15 -2.08
C PHE A 439 -30.49 -35.43 -2.95
N LYS A 440 -31.16 -36.19 -3.80
CA LYS A 440 -32.29 -35.74 -4.62
C LYS A 440 -33.54 -36.50 -4.24
N THR A 441 -34.64 -35.79 -4.00
CA THR A 441 -35.96 -36.39 -3.75
C THR A 441 -37.09 -35.66 -4.47
N TYR A 442 -38.15 -36.39 -4.84
CA TYR A 442 -39.38 -35.83 -5.42
C TYR A 442 -40.51 -35.69 -4.40
N LEU A 443 -40.22 -35.94 -3.11
CA LEU A 443 -41.18 -35.70 -2.03
C LEU A 443 -41.54 -34.21 -1.92
N SER A 444 -42.73 -33.93 -1.42
CA SER A 444 -43.18 -32.55 -1.19
C SER A 444 -42.50 -31.93 0.03
N ASP A 445 -42.35 -30.60 0.04
CA ASP A 445 -41.69 -29.88 1.14
C ASP A 445 -42.31 -30.18 2.51
N VAL A 446 -43.65 -30.30 2.55
CA VAL A 446 -44.41 -30.63 3.76
C VAL A 446 -44.02 -32.00 4.33
N GLN A 447 -43.75 -32.98 3.47
CA GLN A 447 -43.36 -34.33 3.90
C GLN A 447 -41.93 -34.35 4.45
N VAL A 448 -41.05 -33.49 3.94
CA VAL A 448 -39.62 -33.52 4.27
C VAL A 448 -39.26 -32.54 5.40
N ALA A 449 -40.03 -31.46 5.59
CA ALA A 449 -39.74 -30.40 6.55
C ALA A 449 -39.55 -30.88 8.00
N GLN A 450 -40.50 -31.64 8.55
CA GLN A 450 -40.39 -32.10 9.94
C GLN A 450 -39.25 -33.11 10.13
N PRO A 451 -39.06 -34.12 9.25
CA PRO A 451 -37.89 -35.00 9.31
C PRO A 451 -36.54 -34.28 9.22
N LEU A 452 -36.40 -33.29 8.33
CA LEU A 452 -35.16 -32.49 8.21
C LEU A 452 -34.92 -31.63 9.44
N SER A 453 -35.94 -30.94 9.94
CA SER A 453 -35.81 -30.13 11.17
C SER A 453 -35.33 -30.97 12.35
N LYS A 454 -35.89 -32.19 12.52
CA LYS A 454 -35.40 -33.14 13.53
C LYS A 454 -33.95 -33.56 13.28
N LEU A 455 -33.57 -33.78 12.02
CA LEU A 455 -32.20 -34.14 11.67
C LEU A 455 -31.21 -33.03 12.05
N CYS A 456 -31.54 -31.76 11.81
CA CYS A 456 -30.72 -30.62 12.24
C CYS A 456 -30.52 -30.58 13.76
N PHE A 457 -31.54 -30.96 14.55
CA PHE A 457 -31.39 -31.08 16.00
C PHE A 457 -30.58 -32.31 16.44
N GLU A 458 -30.69 -33.43 15.71
CA GLU A 458 -29.94 -34.67 15.99
C GLU A 458 -28.44 -34.53 15.65
N PHE A 459 -28.09 -33.69 14.67
CA PHE A 459 -26.74 -33.47 14.17
C PHE A 459 -26.40 -31.96 14.12
N PRO A 460 -26.27 -31.28 15.28
CA PRO A 460 -25.99 -29.84 15.32
C PRO A 460 -24.58 -29.48 14.82
N ASP A 461 -23.71 -30.48 14.70
CA ASP A 461 -22.36 -30.41 14.16
C ASP A 461 -22.30 -30.40 12.62
N LEU A 462 -23.41 -30.70 11.94
CA LEU A 462 -23.49 -30.77 10.47
C LEU A 462 -24.27 -29.58 9.91
N ASN A 463 -23.81 -29.04 8.77
CA ASN A 463 -24.56 -28.07 8.00
C ASN A 463 -25.54 -28.81 7.06
N ILE A 464 -26.83 -28.76 7.38
CA ILE A 464 -27.89 -29.41 6.59
C ILE A 464 -28.70 -28.32 5.88
N ALA A 465 -28.56 -28.25 4.57
CA ALA A 465 -29.26 -27.30 3.71
C ALA A 465 -30.18 -28.03 2.72
N CYS A 466 -31.23 -27.35 2.26
CA CYS A 466 -32.07 -27.88 1.19
C CYS A 466 -32.59 -26.76 0.29
N TYR A 467 -32.70 -27.05 -1.00
CA TYR A 467 -33.28 -26.15 -1.99
C TYR A 467 -33.97 -26.95 -3.10
N ARG A 468 -35.02 -26.39 -3.70
CA ARG A 468 -35.76 -27.05 -4.77
C ARG A 468 -35.37 -26.45 -6.11
N GLU A 469 -35.01 -27.28 -7.10
CA GLU A 469 -34.58 -26.81 -8.42
C GLU A 469 -35.68 -26.02 -9.16
N SER A 470 -36.95 -26.39 -8.97
CA SER A 470 -38.11 -25.65 -9.45
C SER A 470 -39.37 -26.07 -8.67
N ARG A 471 -40.49 -25.33 -8.79
CA ARG A 471 -41.75 -25.66 -8.07
C ARG A 471 -42.21 -27.12 -8.24
N HIS A 472 -41.93 -27.72 -9.40
CA HIS A 472 -42.25 -29.13 -9.71
C HIS A 472 -41.00 -30.01 -9.82
N GLY A 473 -39.83 -29.43 -9.63
CA GLY A 473 -38.55 -30.11 -9.66
C GLY A 473 -38.25 -30.83 -8.35
N PRO A 474 -37.16 -31.59 -8.33
CA PRO A 474 -36.71 -32.28 -7.13
C PRO A 474 -36.25 -31.30 -6.05
N LEU A 475 -36.36 -31.74 -4.80
CA LEU A 475 -35.69 -31.14 -3.65
C LEU A 475 -34.28 -31.73 -3.56
N ILE A 476 -33.29 -30.85 -3.52
CA ILE A 476 -31.89 -31.16 -3.29
C ILE A 476 -31.59 -30.91 -1.82
N ILE A 477 -31.00 -31.90 -1.17
CA ILE A 477 -30.59 -31.83 0.24
C ILE A 477 -29.08 -32.01 0.28
N THR A 478 -28.41 -31.08 0.96
CA THR A 478 -26.97 -31.09 1.13
C THR A 478 -26.66 -31.27 2.61
N ILE A 479 -25.79 -32.21 2.94
CA ILE A 479 -25.27 -32.42 4.29
C ILE A 479 -23.76 -32.24 4.23
N GLU A 480 -23.23 -31.27 4.98
CA GLU A 480 -21.81 -30.94 5.00
C GLU A 480 -21.24 -31.02 6.42
N GLY A 481 -20.00 -31.49 6.55
CA GLY A 481 -19.34 -31.62 7.84
C GLY A 481 -17.88 -32.03 7.71
N LYS A 482 -17.19 -32.15 8.85
CA LYS A 482 -15.77 -32.52 8.90
C LYS A 482 -15.53 -34.03 8.75
N GLU A 483 -16.50 -34.85 9.17
CA GLU A 483 -16.35 -36.31 9.23
C GLU A 483 -17.31 -37.03 8.28
N GLN A 484 -16.77 -37.75 7.29
CA GLN A 484 -17.54 -38.57 6.33
C GLN A 484 -18.50 -39.53 7.03
N GLN A 485 -18.04 -40.24 8.07
CA GLN A 485 -18.85 -41.23 8.78
C GLN A 485 -20.07 -40.60 9.48
N ARG A 486 -19.92 -39.36 9.95
CA ARG A 486 -20.99 -38.59 10.59
C ARG A 486 -22.06 -38.19 9.59
N ILE A 487 -21.63 -37.72 8.41
CA ILE A 487 -22.51 -37.39 7.29
C ILE A 487 -23.28 -38.63 6.81
N GLU A 488 -22.61 -39.77 6.67
CA GLU A 488 -23.25 -41.04 6.29
C GLU A 488 -24.29 -41.48 7.32
N THR A 489 -24.01 -41.28 8.62
CA THR A 489 -24.96 -41.58 9.69
C THR A 489 -26.21 -40.69 9.59
N ALA A 490 -26.04 -39.38 9.38
CA ALA A 490 -27.15 -38.45 9.19
C ALA A 490 -27.98 -38.77 7.93
N ALA A 491 -27.30 -39.07 6.82
CA ALA A 491 -27.90 -39.51 5.57
C ALA A 491 -28.76 -40.77 5.72
N MET A 492 -28.23 -41.79 6.40
CA MET A 492 -28.96 -43.01 6.69
C MET A 492 -30.15 -42.76 7.63
N ALA A 493 -29.98 -41.92 8.65
CA ALA A 493 -31.04 -41.54 9.58
C ALA A 493 -32.20 -40.83 8.86
N LEU A 494 -31.88 -39.95 7.89
CA LEU A 494 -32.88 -39.30 7.05
C LEU A 494 -33.59 -40.31 6.15
N SER A 495 -32.83 -41.15 5.43
CA SER A 495 -33.38 -42.11 4.47
C SER A 495 -34.30 -43.15 5.13
N LYS A 496 -33.98 -43.59 6.35
CA LYS A 496 -34.81 -44.53 7.13
C LYS A 496 -36.20 -43.99 7.49
N LYS A 497 -36.39 -42.68 7.51
CA LYS A 497 -37.68 -42.05 7.83
C LYS A 497 -38.67 -42.11 6.65
N PHE A 498 -38.24 -42.59 5.47
CA PHE A 498 -39.05 -42.66 4.24
C PHE A 498 -38.97 -44.04 3.57
N HIS A 499 -39.78 -44.24 2.53
CA HIS A 499 -39.78 -45.50 1.77
C HIS A 499 -38.47 -45.70 0.98
N PRO A 500 -38.04 -46.95 0.75
CA PRO A 500 -36.84 -47.23 -0.06
C PRO A 500 -36.94 -46.58 -1.45
N GLY A 501 -35.88 -45.87 -1.87
CA GLY A 501 -35.83 -45.17 -3.15
C GLY A 501 -36.43 -43.75 -3.15
N ALA A 502 -36.89 -43.25 -1.99
CA ALA A 502 -37.36 -41.86 -1.86
C ALA A 502 -36.26 -40.83 -2.07
N PHE A 503 -35.00 -41.21 -1.85
CA PHE A 503 -33.81 -40.40 -2.09
C PHE A 503 -32.90 -41.11 -3.08
N SER A 504 -32.26 -40.31 -3.93
CA SER A 504 -31.20 -40.73 -4.84
C SER A 504 -29.96 -39.91 -4.56
N ASP A 505 -28.80 -40.57 -4.48
CA ASP A 505 -27.52 -39.87 -4.34
C ASP A 505 -27.23 -39.09 -5.63
N ILE A 506 -26.72 -37.86 -5.47
CA ILE A 506 -26.19 -37.06 -6.57
C ILE A 506 -24.67 -37.16 -6.47
N ASN A 507 -24.03 -37.55 -7.58
CA ASN A 507 -22.56 -37.59 -7.66
C ASN A 507 -21.96 -36.20 -7.72
#